data_AF-A0A8T0M0D2-F1
#
_entry.id   AF-A0A8T0M0D2-F1
#
_cell.length_a   1.000
_cell.length_b   1.000
_cell.length_c   1.000
_cell.angle_alpha   90.00
_cell.angle_beta   90.00
_cell.angle_gamma   90.00
#
_symmetry.space_group_name_H-M   'P 1'
#
loop_
_entity.id
_entity.type
_entity.pdbx_description
1 polymer ?
#
loop_
_entity_poly.entity_id
_entity_poly.type
_entity_poly.pdbx_seq_one_letter_code
_entity_poly.pdbx_strand_id
1 'polypeptide(L)'
;MREQWEAAQAGLRVFLDEDNEYVQFLADVEEHLALKLRFTQCSRVGGLVEKVAFDRFVETLPQLQSFHILFQGKLKQLTNLPEKRGAAIARGKCNMLVEVMADMLSVLRVPYAQLFSRSEATQTALEQVLSPKDKGWDGDLLENFLMNQKLTAEELVGRPLQRFNAVVEFVEALSTTLVNPLEDGAISNNSDASIDDRENFAPRLMHIAQENKHYVYFVKADARAERELIVLQTCFQDNQRWADTIGGFLEMNGTRSDELYKNFLAACKEDQKATARPSRKKSRRLSDRPGLSTTSNVVDEEKGRNAFASPVVKTPKRKWLKRKSDDPDDTALVETQPCPTAPTDESMSEIDPTQASVNEATEVDEPKDQQIRIILTGVEITPAIRKKIDAVVGAVYEEDIEKATHVLAPKNQLKRTVKLLCGISRCVHILDVRWLDESARVGVPVYERTHCLKDAKAEAKWNFDLTKTMYDFSPAQRRELFTGQQVFITSHKSVLPPVRDLVKIVECAGGKAVTKGTAEPDDLVITSDAAMTTASVRKALAQANPKRIYSPELILSGILQQHIDLDKNHLERVDGGNRRRR
;
A
#
# COMPACT_ATOMS: atom_id res chain seq x y z
N MET A 1 14.05 25.65 -29.46
CA MET A 1 14.11 24.18 -29.20
C MET A 1 15.52 23.60 -29.19
N ARG A 2 16.32 23.67 -30.27
CA ARG A 2 17.63 22.95 -30.29
C ARG A 2 18.62 23.48 -29.24
N GLU A 3 18.95 24.77 -29.28
CA GLU A 3 19.89 25.40 -28.34
C GLU A 3 19.42 25.26 -26.89
N GLN A 4 18.09 25.26 -26.69
CA GLN A 4 17.44 25.06 -25.39
C GLN A 4 17.58 23.61 -24.88
N TRP A 5 17.50 22.61 -25.78
CA TRP A 5 17.86 21.25 -25.44
C TRP A 5 19.36 21.13 -25.15
N GLU A 6 20.23 21.76 -25.92
CA GLU A 6 21.69 21.72 -25.70
C GLU A 6 22.07 22.36 -24.35
N ALA A 7 21.44 23.48 -23.97
CA ALA A 7 21.58 24.09 -22.65
C ALA A 7 21.00 23.22 -21.52
N ALA A 8 19.80 22.65 -21.70
CA ALA A 8 19.21 21.73 -20.73
C ALA A 8 20.05 20.45 -20.56
N GLN A 9 20.64 19.93 -21.64
CA GLN A 9 21.55 18.78 -21.62
C GLN A 9 22.92 19.13 -21.00
N ALA A 10 23.36 20.38 -21.05
CA ALA A 10 24.54 20.84 -20.31
C ALA A 10 24.25 20.88 -18.80
N GLY A 11 23.15 21.53 -18.38
CA GLY A 11 22.72 21.54 -16.98
C GLY A 11 22.45 20.13 -16.42
N LEU A 12 21.86 19.25 -17.23
CA LEU A 12 21.59 17.86 -16.85
C LEU A 12 22.86 17.04 -16.60
N ARG A 13 23.99 17.34 -17.27
CA ARG A 13 25.27 16.67 -16.97
C ARG A 13 25.76 17.07 -15.57
N VAL A 14 25.83 18.38 -15.28
CA VAL A 14 26.22 18.90 -13.97
C VAL A 14 25.33 18.34 -12.86
N PHE A 15 24.00 18.36 -13.06
CA PHE A 15 23.04 17.77 -12.13
C PHE A 15 23.32 16.28 -11.86
N LEU A 16 23.67 15.49 -12.89
CA LEU A 16 23.95 14.06 -12.76
C LEU A 16 25.29 13.77 -12.07
N ASP A 17 26.29 14.63 -12.24
CA ASP A 17 27.59 14.49 -11.58
C ASP A 17 27.44 14.78 -10.07
N GLU A 18 26.75 15.87 -9.69
CA GLU A 18 26.35 16.14 -8.30
C GLU A 18 25.47 15.03 -7.70
N ASP A 19 24.58 14.44 -8.49
CA ASP A 19 23.72 13.34 -8.01
C ASP A 19 24.53 12.07 -7.74
N ASN A 20 25.60 11.86 -8.49
CA ASN A 20 26.52 10.75 -8.30
C ASN A 20 27.33 10.90 -7.01
N GLU A 21 27.80 12.11 -6.71
CA GLU A 21 28.43 12.43 -5.41
C GLU A 21 27.45 12.23 -4.25
N TYR A 22 26.20 12.67 -4.39
CA TYR A 22 25.17 12.48 -3.38
C TYR A 22 24.80 11.00 -3.16
N VAL A 23 24.68 10.20 -4.23
CA VAL A 23 24.46 8.75 -4.14
C VAL A 23 25.61 8.04 -3.44
N GLN A 24 26.87 8.47 -3.65
CA GLN A 24 28.01 7.94 -2.90
C GLN A 24 27.95 8.33 -1.42
N PHE A 25 27.60 9.58 -1.09
CA PHE A 25 27.39 10.01 0.29
C PHE A 25 26.31 9.15 1.00
N LEU A 26 25.20 8.83 0.32
CA LEU A 26 24.19 7.93 0.89
C LEU A 26 24.70 6.48 1.05
N ALA A 27 25.51 5.98 0.11
CA ALA A 27 26.17 4.67 0.22
C ALA A 27 27.09 4.62 1.45
N ASP A 28 27.93 5.64 1.60
CA ASP A 28 28.89 5.76 2.68
C ASP A 28 28.21 5.80 4.05
N VAL A 29 27.07 6.50 4.19
CA VAL A 29 26.29 6.50 5.43
C VAL A 29 25.70 5.12 5.74
N GLU A 30 25.16 4.39 4.77
CA GLU A 30 24.61 3.05 5.04
C GLU A 30 25.73 2.06 5.39
N GLU A 31 26.80 1.98 4.59
CA GLU A 31 27.90 1.03 4.81
C GLU A 31 28.74 1.34 6.06
N HIS A 32 29.11 2.61 6.25
CA HIS A 32 30.11 2.99 7.25
C HIS A 32 29.51 3.44 8.59
N LEU A 33 28.22 3.75 8.66
CA LEU A 33 27.50 4.12 9.89
C LEU A 33 26.31 3.19 10.17
N ALA A 34 25.34 3.07 9.25
CA ALA A 34 24.06 2.40 9.52
C ALA A 34 24.17 0.90 9.79
N LEU A 35 24.81 0.15 8.87
CA LEU A 35 25.01 -1.29 9.03
C LEU A 35 25.86 -1.59 10.27
N LYS A 36 26.81 -0.73 10.61
CA LYS A 36 27.61 -0.88 11.82
C LYS A 36 26.79 -0.61 13.09
N LEU A 37 25.92 0.39 13.12
CA LEU A 37 25.00 0.62 14.24
C LEU A 37 23.94 -0.49 14.38
N ARG A 38 23.51 -1.11 13.27
CA ARG A 38 22.53 -2.21 13.27
C ARG A 38 23.12 -3.57 13.66
N PHE A 39 24.36 -3.87 13.26
CA PHE A 39 24.94 -5.22 13.36
C PHE A 39 26.19 -5.35 14.25
N THR A 40 26.73 -4.25 14.79
CA THR A 40 27.83 -4.31 15.78
C THR A 40 27.26 -4.33 17.21
N GLN A 41 27.77 -5.23 18.06
CA GLN A 41 27.38 -5.38 19.48
C GLN A 41 25.89 -5.66 19.76
N CYS A 42 25.43 -6.88 19.48
CA CYS A 42 24.08 -7.40 19.82
C CYS A 42 23.76 -7.51 21.33
N SER A 43 24.42 -6.75 22.22
CA SER A 43 24.30 -6.92 23.68
C SER A 43 24.27 -5.63 24.51
N ARG A 44 24.30 -4.43 23.92
CA ARG A 44 24.23 -3.17 24.68
C ARG A 44 23.42 -2.06 24.00
N VAL A 45 22.38 -1.65 24.71
CA VAL A 45 21.71 -0.33 24.67
C VAL A 45 22.67 0.78 24.22
N GLY A 46 22.28 1.52 23.18
CA GLY A 46 23.01 2.66 22.64
C GLY A 46 22.16 3.94 22.70
N GLY A 47 22.79 5.06 23.07
CA GLY A 47 22.10 6.35 23.27
C GLY A 47 21.55 6.98 21.98
N LEU A 48 22.04 6.54 20.81
CA LEU A 48 21.59 6.92 19.47
C LEU A 48 20.69 5.85 18.85
N VAL A 49 21.02 4.57 19.03
CA VAL A 49 20.26 3.45 18.45
C VAL A 49 18.85 3.33 19.04
N GLU A 50 18.63 3.74 20.30
CA GLU A 50 17.28 3.83 20.88
C GLU A 50 16.47 5.05 20.39
N LYS A 51 17.06 5.99 19.64
CA LYS A 51 16.38 7.22 19.19
C LYS A 51 15.60 6.97 17.91
N VAL A 52 14.29 6.75 18.03
CA VAL A 52 13.35 6.57 16.89
C VAL A 52 13.54 7.62 15.77
N ALA A 53 13.80 8.88 16.11
CA ALA A 53 14.03 9.94 15.11
C ALA A 53 15.32 9.75 14.27
N PHE A 54 16.35 9.11 14.82
CA PHE A 54 17.58 8.77 14.11
C PHE A 54 17.43 7.46 13.33
N ASP A 55 16.89 6.41 13.94
CA ASP A 55 16.62 5.12 13.26
C ASP A 55 15.76 5.35 11.98
N ARG A 56 14.65 6.09 12.12
CA ARG A 56 13.80 6.49 10.99
C ARG A 56 14.48 7.44 9.99
N PHE A 57 15.50 8.21 10.39
CA PHE A 57 16.29 8.99 9.44
C PHE A 57 17.15 8.06 8.59
N VAL A 58 17.85 7.13 9.22
CA VAL A 58 18.75 6.17 8.56
C VAL A 58 17.99 5.18 7.67
N GLU A 59 16.83 4.65 8.09
CA GLU A 59 15.95 3.81 7.25
C GLU A 59 15.52 4.47 5.93
N THR A 60 15.45 5.80 5.86
CA THR A 60 15.03 6.54 4.67
C THR A 60 16.15 6.72 3.66
N LEU A 61 17.43 6.67 4.07
CA LEU A 61 18.57 6.95 3.18
C LEU A 61 18.78 5.90 2.06
N PRO A 62 18.71 4.58 2.30
CA PRO A 62 18.81 3.58 1.23
C PRO A 62 17.65 3.66 0.21
N GLN A 63 16.47 4.12 0.65
CA GLN A 63 15.32 4.34 -0.23
C GLN A 63 15.59 5.49 -1.20
N LEU A 64 16.10 6.62 -0.67
CA LEU A 64 16.55 7.75 -1.49
C LEU A 64 17.66 7.34 -2.45
N GLN A 65 18.68 6.62 -1.99
CA GLN A 65 19.78 6.12 -2.81
C GLN A 65 19.25 5.28 -4.00
N SER A 66 18.35 4.34 -3.72
CA SER A 66 17.73 3.46 -4.73
C SER A 66 16.96 4.26 -5.79
N PHE A 67 16.16 5.26 -5.37
CA PHE A 67 15.44 6.11 -6.30
C PHE A 67 16.37 7.01 -7.13
N HIS A 68 17.39 7.61 -6.50
CA HIS A 68 18.36 8.43 -7.23
C HIS A 68 19.13 7.61 -8.28
N ILE A 69 19.60 6.40 -7.95
CA ILE A 69 20.22 5.47 -8.93
C ILE A 69 19.28 5.16 -10.10
N LEU A 70 18.01 4.84 -9.82
CA LEU A 70 16.99 4.57 -10.86
C LEU A 70 16.79 5.76 -11.80
N PHE A 71 16.68 6.97 -11.25
CA PHE A 71 16.45 8.18 -12.04
C PHE A 71 17.71 8.67 -12.78
N GLN A 72 18.90 8.51 -12.21
CA GLN A 72 20.15 8.66 -12.95
C GLN A 72 20.20 7.72 -14.16
N GLY A 73 19.75 6.46 -14.02
CA GLY A 73 19.65 5.51 -15.13
C GLY A 73 18.78 6.04 -16.28
N LYS A 74 17.56 6.51 -15.97
CA LYS A 74 16.65 7.15 -16.95
C LYS A 74 17.29 8.39 -17.59
N LEU A 75 17.86 9.30 -16.80
CA LEU A 75 18.41 10.57 -17.27
C LEU A 75 19.70 10.41 -18.09
N LYS A 76 20.58 9.46 -17.73
CA LYS A 76 21.80 9.10 -18.47
C LYS A 76 21.49 8.50 -19.86
N GLN A 77 20.30 7.94 -20.07
CA GLN A 77 19.86 7.52 -21.42
C GLN A 77 19.53 8.74 -22.31
N LEU A 78 18.91 9.79 -21.76
CA LEU A 78 18.56 11.00 -22.52
C LEU A 78 19.79 11.78 -23.02
N THR A 79 20.86 11.81 -22.21
CA THR A 79 22.12 12.47 -22.58
C THR A 79 22.94 11.70 -23.62
N ASN A 80 22.80 10.38 -23.69
CA ASN A 80 23.58 9.50 -24.59
C ASN A 80 22.93 9.23 -25.95
N LEU A 81 21.67 9.66 -26.18
CA LEU A 81 20.98 9.49 -27.47
C LEU A 81 21.68 10.25 -28.62
N PRO A 82 22.06 9.58 -29.74
CA PRO A 82 22.92 10.16 -30.78
C PRO A 82 22.33 11.38 -31.50
N GLU A 83 23.20 12.26 -31.99
CA GLU A 83 22.89 13.57 -32.58
C GLU A 83 22.28 13.51 -34.01
N LYS A 84 21.14 12.83 -34.14
CA LYS A 84 20.34 12.90 -35.37
C LYS A 84 19.74 14.31 -35.49
N ARG A 85 20.05 14.99 -36.60
CA ARG A 85 19.74 16.41 -36.82
C ARG A 85 18.23 16.65 -37.04
N GLY A 86 17.52 17.20 -36.06
CA GLY A 86 16.12 17.60 -36.24
C GLY A 86 15.51 18.33 -35.03
N ALA A 87 14.67 19.34 -35.28
CA ALA A 87 14.01 20.10 -34.21
C ALA A 87 12.95 19.29 -33.45
N ALA A 88 12.23 18.40 -34.13
CA ALA A 88 11.27 17.47 -33.52
C ALA A 88 11.95 16.50 -32.53
N ILE A 89 13.17 16.04 -32.85
CA ILE A 89 13.97 15.16 -31.97
C ILE A 89 14.33 15.91 -30.68
N ALA A 90 14.72 17.19 -30.78
CA ALA A 90 14.96 18.03 -29.61
C ALA A 90 13.68 18.24 -28.77
N ARG A 91 12.52 18.49 -29.38
CA ARG A 91 11.22 18.58 -28.67
C ARG A 91 10.90 17.27 -27.93
N GLY A 92 11.08 16.12 -28.58
CA GLY A 92 10.89 14.80 -27.97
C GLY A 92 11.80 14.56 -26.77
N LYS A 93 13.10 14.91 -26.89
CA LYS A 93 14.06 14.85 -25.76
C LYS A 93 13.67 15.77 -24.61
N CYS A 94 13.21 17.01 -24.89
CA CYS A 94 12.68 17.91 -23.86
C CYS A 94 11.48 17.29 -23.15
N ASN A 95 10.52 16.71 -23.88
CA ASN A 95 9.34 16.11 -23.25
C ASN A 95 9.72 14.93 -22.35
N MET A 96 10.56 14.01 -22.84
CA MET A 96 11.05 12.89 -22.02
C MET A 96 11.78 13.35 -20.75
N LEU A 97 12.53 14.47 -20.82
CA LEU A 97 13.14 15.07 -19.62
C LEU A 97 12.09 15.58 -18.64
N VAL A 98 11.04 16.26 -19.11
CA VAL A 98 9.93 16.73 -18.26
C VAL A 98 9.21 15.56 -17.57
N GLU A 99 8.90 14.48 -18.31
CA GLU A 99 8.29 13.27 -17.72
C GLU A 99 9.20 12.63 -16.67
N VAL A 100 10.50 12.44 -16.96
CA VAL A 100 11.43 11.80 -16.02
C VAL A 100 11.64 12.64 -14.77
N MET A 101 11.67 13.98 -14.86
CA MET A 101 11.73 14.86 -13.68
C MET A 101 10.42 14.89 -12.89
N ALA A 102 9.27 14.77 -13.57
CA ALA A 102 7.96 14.64 -12.93
C ALA A 102 7.85 13.31 -12.13
N ASP A 103 8.19 12.18 -12.76
CA ASP A 103 8.33 10.88 -12.09
C ASP A 103 9.24 11.00 -10.87
N MET A 104 10.45 11.53 -11.06
CA MET A 104 11.51 11.64 -10.04
C MET A 104 11.01 12.36 -8.80
N LEU A 105 10.47 13.57 -8.94
CA LEU A 105 9.93 14.32 -7.82
C LEU A 105 8.66 13.67 -7.23
N SER A 106 7.78 13.08 -8.04
CA SER A 106 6.56 12.44 -7.55
C SER A 106 6.80 11.31 -6.54
N VAL A 107 7.93 10.60 -6.71
CA VAL A 107 8.41 9.52 -5.83
C VAL A 107 9.26 10.08 -4.69
N LEU A 108 10.27 10.91 -4.99
CA LEU A 108 11.24 11.42 -4.01
C LEU A 108 10.61 12.33 -2.94
N ARG A 109 9.52 13.04 -3.25
CA ARG A 109 8.88 13.98 -2.31
C ARG A 109 8.45 13.33 -0.99
N VAL A 110 8.07 12.06 -0.98
CA VAL A 110 7.59 11.36 0.22
C VAL A 110 8.74 11.10 1.22
N PRO A 111 9.82 10.38 0.84
CA PRO A 111 10.97 10.20 1.74
C PRO A 111 11.66 11.52 2.09
N TYR A 112 11.76 12.51 1.19
CA TYR A 112 12.32 13.81 1.58
C TYR A 112 11.42 14.58 2.55
N ALA A 113 10.10 14.61 2.36
CA ALA A 113 9.19 15.25 3.32
C ALA A 113 9.30 14.62 4.73
N GLN A 114 9.49 13.30 4.80
CA GLN A 114 9.78 12.57 6.03
C GLN A 114 11.11 12.99 6.68
N LEU A 115 12.17 13.25 5.90
CA LEU A 115 13.41 13.82 6.45
C LEU A 115 13.20 15.27 6.94
N PHE A 116 12.45 16.09 6.19
CA PHE A 116 12.17 17.47 6.59
C PHE A 116 11.39 17.58 7.91
N SER A 117 10.40 16.71 8.15
CA SER A 117 9.59 16.71 9.39
C SER A 117 10.39 16.28 10.63
N ARG A 118 11.27 15.27 10.52
CA ARG A 118 12.09 14.76 11.64
C ARG A 118 13.45 15.44 11.82
N SER A 119 13.91 16.25 10.86
CA SER A 119 15.20 16.95 10.84
C SER A 119 15.68 17.49 12.19
N GLU A 120 14.91 18.38 12.84
CA GLU A 120 15.24 18.96 14.16
C GLU A 120 15.42 17.89 15.26
N ALA A 121 14.61 16.84 15.25
CA ALA A 121 14.67 15.77 16.25
C ALA A 121 15.86 14.82 15.99
N THR A 122 16.19 14.57 14.72
CA THR A 122 17.40 13.83 14.32
C THR A 122 18.67 14.59 14.71
N GLN A 123 18.74 15.89 14.41
CA GLN A 123 19.85 16.76 14.80
C GLN A 123 20.05 16.75 16.32
N THR A 124 18.97 16.95 17.08
CA THR A 124 18.98 16.88 18.55
C THR A 124 19.47 15.53 19.07
N ALA A 125 19.13 14.42 18.41
CA ALA A 125 19.59 13.09 18.81
C ALA A 125 21.10 12.88 18.56
N LEU A 126 21.63 13.37 17.44
CA LEU A 126 23.07 13.34 17.13
C LEU A 126 23.86 14.19 18.14
N GLU A 127 23.44 15.43 18.37
CA GLU A 127 24.09 16.36 19.31
C GLU A 127 24.08 15.84 20.76
N GLN A 128 23.00 15.19 21.19
CA GLN A 128 22.92 14.55 22.51
C GLN A 128 23.99 13.47 22.69
N VAL A 129 24.26 12.65 21.68
CA VAL A 129 25.15 11.48 21.82
C VAL A 129 26.62 11.83 21.52
N LEU A 130 26.86 12.93 20.79
CA LEU A 130 28.19 13.56 20.67
C LEU A 130 28.59 14.37 21.93
N SER A 131 27.67 14.58 22.88
CA SER A 131 27.96 15.18 24.18
C SER A 131 28.90 14.28 25.02
N PRO A 132 30.01 14.80 25.58
CA PRO A 132 30.92 14.01 26.43
C PRO A 132 30.32 13.41 27.72
N LYS A 133 29.05 13.70 28.03
CA LYS A 133 28.34 13.16 29.20
C LYS A 133 27.58 11.86 28.92
N ASP A 134 27.12 11.67 27.69
CA ASP A 134 26.19 10.62 27.28
C ASP A 134 26.76 9.74 26.14
N LYS A 135 28.06 9.89 25.86
CA LYS A 135 28.75 9.25 24.73
C LYS A 135 28.89 7.74 24.93
N GLY A 136 28.00 7.00 24.29
CA GLY A 136 28.05 5.54 24.17
C GLY A 136 28.97 5.07 23.04
N TRP A 137 29.03 3.74 22.84
CA TRP A 137 29.77 3.10 21.75
C TRP A 137 29.30 3.56 20.37
N ASP A 138 28.02 3.91 20.26
CA ASP A 138 27.38 4.46 19.08
C ASP A 138 27.70 5.95 18.86
N GLY A 139 27.97 6.69 19.94
CA GLY A 139 28.55 8.03 19.89
C GLY A 139 30.00 8.04 19.42
N ASP A 140 30.82 7.09 19.91
CA ASP A 140 32.17 6.87 19.39
C ASP A 140 32.14 6.47 17.90
N LEU A 141 31.24 5.56 17.49
CA LEU A 141 31.09 5.15 16.10
C LEU A 141 30.64 6.31 15.19
N LEU A 142 29.67 7.12 15.63
CA LEU A 142 29.22 8.32 14.92
C LEU A 142 30.35 9.35 14.78
N GLU A 143 31.08 9.65 15.86
CA GLU A 143 32.20 10.61 15.80
C GLU A 143 33.31 10.12 14.85
N ASN A 144 33.67 8.83 14.92
CA ASN A 144 34.64 8.25 14.00
C ASN A 144 34.15 8.32 12.53
N PHE A 145 32.88 8.06 12.26
CA PHE A 145 32.31 8.23 10.91
C PHE A 145 32.41 9.68 10.44
N LEU A 146 31.97 10.63 11.26
CA LEU A 146 31.99 12.06 10.96
C LEU A 146 33.42 12.59 10.71
N MET A 147 34.40 12.18 11.53
CA MET A 147 35.80 12.54 11.33
C MET A 147 36.38 11.96 10.02
N ASN A 148 36.13 10.69 9.73
CA ASN A 148 36.63 10.04 8.51
C ASN A 148 36.04 10.67 7.23
N GLN A 149 34.74 10.99 7.25
CA GLN A 149 34.04 11.64 6.14
C GLN A 149 34.20 13.17 6.09
N LYS A 150 34.86 13.77 7.10
CA LYS A 150 35.03 15.22 7.28
C LYS A 150 33.68 15.98 7.28
N LEU A 151 32.70 15.40 7.99
CA LEU A 151 31.34 15.92 8.12
C LEU A 151 31.09 16.44 9.54
N THR A 152 30.25 17.46 9.65
CA THR A 152 29.53 17.78 10.88
C THR A 152 28.22 16.99 10.99
N ALA A 153 27.65 16.90 12.20
CA ALA A 153 26.32 16.33 12.39
C ALA A 153 25.22 17.12 11.64
N GLU A 154 25.36 18.46 11.58
CA GLU A 154 24.47 19.33 10.82
C GLU A 154 24.53 19.04 9.31
N GLU A 155 25.70 18.79 8.74
CA GLU A 155 25.82 18.36 7.34
C GLU A 155 25.24 16.97 7.09
N LEU A 156 25.39 16.02 8.01
CA LEU A 156 24.84 14.68 7.88
C LEU A 156 23.30 14.73 7.73
N VAL A 157 22.62 15.55 8.54
CA VAL A 157 21.16 15.77 8.43
C VAL A 157 20.80 16.73 7.28
N GLY A 158 21.63 17.74 7.04
CA GLY A 158 21.36 18.83 6.12
C GLY A 158 21.55 18.49 4.64
N ARG A 159 22.55 17.68 4.28
CA ARG A 159 22.86 17.34 2.86
C ARG A 159 21.68 16.71 2.11
N PRO A 160 20.91 15.74 2.66
CA PRO A 160 19.68 15.27 2.03
C PRO A 160 18.63 16.37 1.79
N LEU A 161 18.43 17.27 2.75
CA LEU A 161 17.46 18.37 2.64
C LEU A 161 17.88 19.39 1.58
N GLN A 162 19.18 19.67 1.51
CA GLN A 162 19.79 20.50 0.46
C GLN A 162 19.65 19.86 -0.92
N ARG A 163 19.87 18.54 -1.06
CA ARG A 163 19.72 17.86 -2.35
C ARG A 163 18.28 17.93 -2.87
N PHE A 164 17.26 17.76 -2.02
CA PHE A 164 15.88 17.95 -2.46
C PHE A 164 15.63 19.36 -3.03
N ASN A 165 16.11 20.40 -2.34
CA ASN A 165 15.99 21.77 -2.84
C ASN A 165 16.70 21.93 -4.18
N ALA A 166 17.92 21.41 -4.33
CA ALA A 166 18.68 21.45 -5.59
C ALA A 166 17.97 20.72 -6.75
N VAL A 167 17.33 19.57 -6.50
CA VAL A 167 16.53 18.86 -7.53
C VAL A 167 15.33 19.71 -7.98
N VAL A 168 14.67 20.41 -7.05
CA VAL A 168 13.54 21.29 -7.37
C VAL A 168 14.00 22.58 -8.07
N GLU A 169 15.09 23.19 -7.62
CA GLU A 169 15.70 24.37 -8.24
C GLU A 169 16.23 24.07 -9.65
N PHE A 170 16.73 22.86 -9.90
CA PHE A 170 17.06 22.39 -11.24
C PHE A 170 15.83 22.29 -12.15
N VAL A 171 14.68 21.83 -11.64
CA VAL A 171 13.40 21.84 -12.39
C VAL A 171 12.92 23.27 -12.68
N GLU A 172 13.12 24.22 -11.77
CA GLU A 172 12.84 25.64 -12.02
C GLU A 172 13.78 26.23 -13.07
N ALA A 173 15.08 25.90 -13.01
CA ALA A 173 16.06 26.31 -14.02
C ALA A 173 15.73 25.73 -15.42
N LEU A 174 15.32 24.46 -15.51
CA LEU A 174 14.80 23.86 -16.74
C LEU A 174 13.57 24.62 -17.25
N SER A 175 12.69 25.11 -16.36
CA SER A 175 11.53 25.92 -16.80
C SER A 175 11.96 27.22 -17.50
N THR A 176 13.00 27.90 -17.02
CA THR A 176 13.55 29.11 -17.67
C THR A 176 14.33 28.80 -18.95
N THR A 177 14.92 27.60 -19.04
CA THR A 177 15.68 27.14 -20.20
C THR A 177 14.77 26.70 -21.37
N LEU A 178 13.60 26.12 -21.06
CA LEU A 178 12.68 25.50 -22.04
C LEU A 178 11.45 26.36 -22.39
N VAL A 179 11.60 27.69 -22.38
CA VAL A 179 10.56 28.66 -22.79
C VAL A 179 10.34 28.64 -24.31
N ASN A 180 9.11 28.47 -24.79
CA ASN A 180 8.79 28.60 -26.22
C ASN A 180 8.92 30.07 -26.69
N PRO A 181 9.79 30.44 -27.66
CA PRO A 181 10.05 31.85 -28.02
C PRO A 181 8.97 32.58 -28.87
N LEU A 182 7.70 32.18 -28.80
CA LEU A 182 6.65 32.65 -29.72
C LEU A 182 5.32 32.98 -29.02
N GLU A 183 5.32 34.06 -28.22
CA GLU A 183 4.10 34.80 -27.84
C GLU A 183 4.16 36.29 -28.22
N ASP A 184 5.00 36.66 -29.20
CA ASP A 184 5.00 38.00 -29.81
C ASP A 184 4.31 37.99 -31.20
N GLY A 185 3.07 38.48 -31.25
CA GLY A 185 2.59 39.31 -32.36
C GLY A 185 2.36 38.70 -33.76
N ALA A 186 2.03 37.41 -33.92
CA ALA A 186 1.71 36.85 -35.25
C ALA A 186 0.46 35.93 -35.30
N ILE A 187 -0.72 36.49 -35.60
CA ILE A 187 -1.91 35.71 -35.99
C ILE A 187 -1.75 35.25 -37.44
N SER A 188 -0.97 34.19 -37.65
CA SER A 188 -0.85 33.53 -38.96
C SER A 188 -1.97 32.52 -39.16
N ASN A 189 -3.08 32.97 -39.74
CA ASN A 189 -4.17 32.10 -40.17
C ASN A 189 -3.75 31.28 -41.41
N ASN A 190 -3.01 30.17 -41.21
CA ASN A 190 -3.03 28.95 -42.04
C ASN A 190 -1.93 27.96 -41.63
N SER A 191 -2.31 26.86 -40.97
CA SER A 191 -1.75 25.51 -41.20
C SER A 191 -2.46 24.48 -40.32
N ASP A 192 -2.68 23.28 -40.88
CA ASP A 192 -3.28 22.12 -40.23
C ASP A 192 -2.28 21.41 -39.29
N ALA A 193 -1.91 22.10 -38.21
CA ALA A 193 -1.12 21.55 -37.12
C ALA A 193 -2.06 21.16 -35.97
N SER A 194 -1.94 19.92 -35.47
CA SER A 194 -2.79 19.45 -34.38
C SER A 194 -2.58 20.29 -33.11
N ILE A 195 -3.59 20.30 -32.25
CA ILE A 195 -3.57 21.04 -30.97
C ILE A 195 -2.47 20.51 -30.03
N ASP A 196 -2.00 19.28 -30.27
CA ASP A 196 -0.97 18.54 -29.52
C ASP A 196 0.45 19.15 -29.68
N ASP A 197 0.77 19.72 -30.84
CA ASP A 197 2.14 20.16 -31.21
C ASP A 197 2.61 21.44 -30.48
N ARG A 198 1.79 21.95 -29.54
CA ARG A 198 1.95 23.25 -28.88
C ARG A 198 2.12 23.20 -27.36
N GLU A 199 2.48 22.05 -26.79
CA GLU A 199 2.84 21.97 -25.37
C GLU A 199 3.96 22.97 -24.99
N ASN A 200 3.77 23.64 -23.85
CA ASN A 200 4.71 24.57 -23.26
C ASN A 200 5.32 23.96 -22.00
N PHE A 201 6.60 23.60 -22.06
CA PHE A 201 7.28 22.90 -20.98
C PHE A 201 7.47 23.77 -19.73
N ALA A 202 7.63 25.09 -19.90
CA ALA A 202 7.95 26.00 -18.80
C ALA A 202 6.83 26.07 -17.73
N PRO A 203 5.53 26.28 -18.04
CA PRO A 203 4.45 26.19 -17.06
C PRO A 203 4.35 24.82 -16.37
N ARG A 204 4.59 23.72 -17.10
CA ARG A 204 4.51 22.36 -16.56
C ARG A 204 5.63 22.08 -15.55
N LEU A 205 6.87 22.46 -15.87
CA LEU A 205 8.02 22.39 -14.96
C LEU A 205 7.83 23.28 -13.73
N MET A 206 7.34 24.51 -13.91
CA MET A 206 7.05 25.42 -12.82
C MET A 206 5.96 24.87 -11.88
N HIS A 207 4.90 24.25 -12.42
CA HIS A 207 3.89 23.56 -11.60
C HIS A 207 4.51 22.40 -10.80
N ILE A 208 5.32 21.54 -11.44
CA ILE A 208 6.00 20.42 -10.79
C ILE A 208 6.85 20.93 -9.62
N ALA A 209 7.65 21.98 -9.81
CA ALA A 209 8.46 22.56 -8.75
C ALA A 209 7.60 23.12 -7.60
N GLN A 210 6.57 23.92 -7.91
CA GLN A 210 5.69 24.54 -6.91
C GLN A 210 4.87 23.51 -6.11
N GLU A 211 4.34 22.46 -6.75
CA GLU A 211 3.65 21.36 -6.07
C GLU A 211 4.57 20.69 -5.04
N ASN A 212 5.83 20.44 -5.40
CA ASN A 212 6.79 19.76 -4.53
C ASN A 212 7.30 20.65 -3.38
N LYS A 213 7.52 21.96 -3.62
CA LYS A 213 7.77 22.93 -2.54
C LYS A 213 6.57 23.00 -1.58
N HIS A 214 5.35 23.05 -2.09
CA HIS A 214 4.14 23.13 -1.27
C HIS A 214 3.90 21.84 -0.46
N TYR A 215 4.14 20.67 -1.06
CA TYR A 215 4.03 19.38 -0.37
C TYR A 215 4.98 19.28 0.84
N VAL A 216 6.26 19.60 0.66
CA VAL A 216 7.24 19.57 1.75
C VAL A 216 6.93 20.64 2.81
N TYR A 217 6.51 21.84 2.41
CA TYR A 217 6.07 22.88 3.35
C TYR A 217 4.87 22.42 4.20
N PHE A 218 3.88 21.78 3.58
CA PHE A 218 2.69 21.26 4.25
C PHE A 218 3.06 20.16 5.27
N VAL A 219 3.84 19.16 4.86
CA VAL A 219 4.29 18.09 5.76
C VAL A 219 5.19 18.62 6.89
N LYS A 220 6.02 19.64 6.62
CA LYS A 220 6.82 20.30 7.67
C LYS A 220 5.95 21.09 8.67
N ALA A 221 4.81 21.65 8.24
CA ALA A 221 3.84 22.28 9.15
C ALA A 221 3.11 21.23 10.03
N ASP A 222 2.73 20.09 9.43
CA ASP A 222 2.11 18.96 10.13
C ASP A 222 3.10 18.13 10.98
N ALA A 223 4.41 18.42 10.93
CA ALA A 223 5.46 17.70 11.68
C ALA A 223 5.26 17.67 13.20
N ARG A 224 4.37 18.50 13.77
CA ARG A 224 3.91 18.35 15.15
C ARG A 224 3.27 16.98 15.41
N ALA A 225 2.44 16.49 14.47
CA ALA A 225 1.81 15.18 14.58
C ALA A 225 2.83 14.05 14.51
N GLU A 226 3.91 14.20 13.73
CA GLU A 226 5.01 13.21 13.70
C GLU A 226 5.83 13.24 15.01
N ARG A 227 6.05 14.42 15.62
CA ARG A 227 6.64 14.51 16.97
C ARG A 227 5.75 13.86 18.03
N GLU A 228 4.44 14.05 17.96
CA GLU A 228 3.46 13.38 18.83
C GLU A 228 3.48 11.84 18.63
N LEU A 229 3.58 11.36 17.38
CA LEU A 229 3.76 9.93 17.08
C LEU A 229 5.09 9.36 17.59
N ILE A 230 6.20 10.08 17.44
CA ILE A 230 7.52 9.67 17.96
C ILE A 230 7.49 9.60 19.49
N VAL A 231 6.88 10.58 20.17
CA VAL A 231 6.69 10.56 21.63
C VAL A 231 5.84 9.35 22.05
N LEU A 232 4.71 9.10 21.38
CA LEU A 232 3.87 7.93 21.65
C LEU A 232 4.63 6.60 21.43
N GLN A 233 5.39 6.46 20.34
CA GLN A 233 6.18 5.26 20.06
C GLN A 233 7.29 5.05 21.11
N THR A 234 7.95 6.13 21.53
CA THR A 234 8.96 6.09 22.61
C THR A 234 8.31 5.62 23.92
N CYS A 235 7.17 6.19 24.31
CA CYS A 235 6.39 5.74 25.45
C CYS A 235 5.98 4.26 25.38
N PHE A 236 5.70 3.72 24.18
CA PHE A 236 5.43 2.28 24.03
C PHE A 236 6.69 1.43 24.23
N GLN A 237 7.85 1.84 23.72
CA GLN A 237 9.12 1.14 23.94
C GLN A 237 9.53 1.14 25.42
N ASP A 238 9.35 2.27 26.12
CA ASP A 238 9.58 2.36 27.57
C ASP A 238 8.63 1.45 28.37
N ASN A 239 7.34 1.38 28.00
CA ASN A 239 6.38 0.48 28.66
C ASN A 239 6.72 -1.00 28.41
N GLN A 240 7.17 -1.36 27.21
CA GLN A 240 7.65 -2.71 26.88
C GLN A 240 8.84 -3.08 27.80
N ARG A 241 9.83 -2.18 27.88
CA ARG A 241 11.03 -2.32 28.72
C ARG A 241 10.70 -2.43 30.21
N TRP A 242 9.68 -1.70 30.70
CA TRP A 242 9.15 -1.85 32.06
C TRP A 242 8.51 -3.23 32.28
N ALA A 243 7.71 -3.72 31.33
CA ALA A 243 7.10 -5.04 31.41
C ALA A 243 8.15 -6.16 31.45
N ASP A 244 9.19 -6.08 30.60
CA ASP A 244 10.30 -7.05 30.57
C ASP A 244 11.12 -7.00 31.87
N THR A 245 11.41 -5.81 32.40
CA THR A 245 12.12 -5.61 33.67
C THR A 245 11.33 -6.17 34.86
N ILE A 246 10.01 -5.97 34.88
CA ILE A 246 9.12 -6.53 35.90
C ILE A 246 8.98 -8.05 35.74
N GLY A 247 8.96 -8.57 34.50
CA GLY A 247 8.98 -10.00 34.21
C GLY A 247 10.18 -10.71 34.81
N GLY A 248 11.40 -10.24 34.51
CA GLY A 248 12.63 -10.80 35.09
C GLY A 248 12.73 -10.67 36.62
N PHE A 249 12.07 -9.66 37.21
CA PHE A 249 12.00 -9.51 38.67
C PHE A 249 10.98 -10.46 39.32
N LEU A 250 9.88 -10.79 38.63
CA LEU A 250 8.89 -11.77 39.05
C LEU A 250 9.44 -13.20 38.98
N GLU A 251 10.19 -13.55 37.92
CA GLU A 251 10.82 -14.86 37.77
C GLU A 251 11.78 -15.19 38.92
N MET A 252 12.52 -14.20 39.44
CA MET A 252 13.42 -14.39 40.59
C MET A 252 12.72 -14.46 41.96
N ASN A 253 11.43 -14.16 42.09
CA ASN A 253 10.73 -14.07 43.38
C ASN A 253 9.41 -14.86 43.43
N GLY A 254 9.41 -16.06 42.85
CA GLY A 254 8.27 -16.97 42.68
C GLY A 254 7.64 -17.58 43.96
N THR A 255 7.28 -16.78 44.97
CA THR A 255 6.40 -17.20 46.08
C THR A 255 5.43 -16.12 46.59
N ARG A 256 5.57 -14.83 46.23
CA ARG A 256 4.77 -13.74 46.86
C ARG A 256 3.75 -13.03 45.95
N SER A 257 3.44 -13.57 44.79
CA SER A 257 2.50 -12.94 43.84
C SER A 257 1.06 -12.85 44.36
N ASP A 258 0.64 -13.77 45.22
CA ASP A 258 -0.78 -14.00 45.52
C ASP A 258 -1.38 -13.02 46.55
N GLU A 259 -0.55 -12.46 47.44
CA GLU A 259 -0.95 -11.38 48.37
C GLU A 259 -1.12 -10.04 47.64
N LEU A 260 -0.17 -9.69 46.78
CA LEU A 260 -0.14 -8.40 46.08
C LEU A 260 -1.31 -8.25 45.11
N TYR A 261 -1.65 -9.31 44.38
CA TYR A 261 -2.80 -9.30 43.47
C TYR A 261 -4.14 -9.13 44.21
N LYS A 262 -4.28 -9.74 45.40
CA LYS A 262 -5.47 -9.58 46.27
C LYS A 262 -5.57 -8.16 46.84
N ASN A 263 -4.45 -7.56 47.25
CA ASN A 263 -4.42 -6.18 47.74
C ASN A 263 -4.73 -5.15 46.64
N PHE A 264 -4.22 -5.35 45.43
CA PHE A 264 -4.55 -4.51 44.27
C PHE A 264 -6.06 -4.56 43.95
N LEU A 265 -6.64 -5.77 43.92
CA LEU A 265 -8.09 -5.98 43.73
C LEU A 265 -8.96 -5.51 44.90
N ALA A 266 -8.39 -5.18 46.06
CA ALA A 266 -9.08 -4.53 47.16
C ALA A 266 -9.10 -3.01 46.96
N ALA A 267 -7.95 -2.38 46.68
CA ALA A 267 -7.83 -0.93 46.45
C ALA A 267 -8.78 -0.45 45.33
N CYS A 268 -8.81 -1.15 44.19
CA CYS A 268 -9.69 -0.81 43.06
C CYS A 268 -11.20 -0.89 43.39
N LYS A 269 -11.61 -1.45 44.53
CA LYS A 269 -13.02 -1.50 44.99
C LYS A 269 -13.39 -0.39 45.96
N GLU A 270 -12.42 0.34 46.52
CA GLU A 270 -12.67 1.49 47.38
C GLU A 270 -12.85 2.77 46.54
N ASP A 271 -11.99 3.01 45.54
CA ASP A 271 -12.12 4.16 44.63
C ASP A 271 -13.48 4.21 43.92
N GLN A 272 -14.00 3.05 43.48
CA GLN A 272 -15.31 2.97 42.80
C GLN A 272 -16.51 3.27 43.73
N LYS A 273 -16.31 3.38 45.05
CA LYS A 273 -17.34 3.85 45.99
C LYS A 273 -17.28 5.36 46.27
N ALA A 274 -16.15 6.02 46.01
CA ALA A 274 -15.96 7.43 46.38
C ALA A 274 -16.75 8.41 45.50
N THR A 275 -17.01 8.08 44.23
CA THR A 275 -17.55 9.02 43.23
C THR A 275 -19.03 8.80 42.90
N ALA A 276 -19.93 8.91 43.88
CA ALA A 276 -21.38 8.77 43.64
C ALA A 276 -22.29 9.69 44.46
N ARG A 277 -23.12 10.47 43.74
CA ARG A 277 -24.31 11.27 44.16
C ARG A 277 -24.10 12.68 44.76
N PRO A 278 -25.11 13.58 44.71
CA PRO A 278 -26.25 13.65 43.76
C PRO A 278 -26.48 15.04 43.13
N SER A 279 -27.18 15.06 41.99
CA SER A 279 -27.68 16.28 41.33
C SER A 279 -28.95 16.85 41.98
N ARG A 280 -29.15 18.18 42.01
CA ARG A 280 -30.49 18.80 42.03
C ARG A 280 -30.59 20.31 41.70
N LYS A 281 -31.38 20.59 40.64
CA LYS A 281 -32.31 21.73 40.41
C LYS A 281 -31.80 23.17 40.19
N LYS A 282 -32.45 23.80 39.19
CA LYS A 282 -32.40 25.20 38.73
C LYS A 282 -33.06 26.17 39.74
N SER A 283 -32.68 27.47 39.72
CA SER A 283 -33.66 28.57 39.67
C SER A 283 -33.09 29.93 39.24
N ARG A 284 -33.98 30.72 38.58
CA ARG A 284 -34.10 32.19 38.34
C ARG A 284 -32.92 33.17 38.26
N ARG A 285 -33.20 34.24 37.48
CA ARG A 285 -32.49 35.53 37.38
C ARG A 285 -32.82 36.42 38.58
N LEU A 286 -31.94 37.39 38.89
CA LEU A 286 -32.26 38.83 38.86
C LEU A 286 -30.96 39.68 38.85
N SER A 287 -31.10 41.00 38.80
CA SER A 287 -30.02 41.99 38.65
C SER A 287 -29.51 42.53 39.99
N ASP A 288 -28.31 43.15 40.01
CA ASP A 288 -28.16 44.60 40.23
C ASP A 288 -26.68 45.07 40.29
N ARG A 289 -26.50 46.39 40.15
CA ARG A 289 -25.31 47.26 40.38
C ARG A 289 -25.80 48.39 41.33
N PRO A 290 -24.98 49.32 41.89
CA PRO A 290 -23.55 49.62 41.68
C PRO A 290 -22.75 49.82 43.01
N GLY A 291 -21.63 50.55 42.98
CA GLY A 291 -20.86 51.04 44.15
C GLY A 291 -19.45 50.44 44.21
N LEU A 292 -18.34 51.04 43.73
CA LEU A 292 -17.80 52.42 43.78
C LEU A 292 -17.03 52.74 45.09
N SER A 293 -15.89 53.44 44.91
CA SER A 293 -15.08 54.23 45.88
C SER A 293 -13.94 53.53 46.64
N THR A 294 -12.77 54.14 46.88
CA THR A 294 -11.97 55.21 46.19
C THR A 294 -10.49 55.07 46.67
N THR A 295 -9.57 55.86 46.09
CA THR A 295 -8.20 56.20 46.55
C THR A 295 -7.07 55.19 46.27
N SER A 296 -5.80 55.62 46.07
CA SER A 296 -5.19 56.64 45.16
C SER A 296 -3.68 56.75 45.46
N ASN A 297 -2.96 57.50 44.60
CA ASN A 297 -1.50 57.81 44.57
C ASN A 297 -0.77 56.92 43.53
N VAL A 298 -0.36 57.38 42.32
CA VAL A 298 0.10 58.71 41.84
C VAL A 298 1.40 59.08 42.58
N VAL A 299 2.57 59.28 41.94
CA VAL A 299 2.96 60.21 40.84
C VAL A 299 3.98 59.48 39.93
N ASP A 300 3.78 59.30 38.62
CA ASP A 300 4.11 60.18 37.44
C ASP A 300 5.62 60.30 37.13
N GLU A 301 6.12 60.65 35.94
CA GLU A 301 5.59 60.88 34.56
C GLU A 301 6.76 60.49 33.60
N GLU A 302 6.68 60.18 32.29
CA GLU A 302 5.64 59.99 31.26
C GLU A 302 6.32 59.09 30.16
N LYS A 303 6.18 59.05 28.81
CA LYS A 303 5.36 59.57 27.67
C LYS A 303 5.45 58.50 26.56
N GLY A 304 4.78 58.66 25.40
CA GLY A 304 5.33 58.04 24.16
C GLY A 304 4.38 57.70 22.99
N ARG A 305 3.11 57.34 23.26
CA ARG A 305 2.02 57.07 22.28
C ARG A 305 2.15 55.87 21.30
N ASN A 306 1.17 54.97 21.45
CA ASN A 306 0.23 54.47 20.40
C ASN A 306 0.74 53.53 19.27
N ALA A 307 -0.03 52.56 18.75
CA ALA A 307 -1.44 52.20 19.02
C ALA A 307 -1.84 50.74 18.64
N PHE A 308 -2.80 50.19 19.40
CA PHE A 308 -3.83 49.20 19.05
C PHE A 308 -3.51 47.89 18.29
N ALA A 309 -3.11 46.88 19.08
CA ALA A 309 -3.88 45.65 19.39
C ALA A 309 -4.92 45.05 18.39
N SER A 310 -4.87 43.72 18.25
CA SER A 310 -5.90 42.84 17.64
C SER A 310 -7.13 42.60 18.52
N PRO A 311 -8.24 42.07 17.96
CA PRO A 311 -8.95 40.98 18.67
C PRO A 311 -9.64 39.88 17.80
N VAL A 312 -9.26 38.63 18.07
CA VAL A 312 -10.17 37.54 18.53
C VAL A 312 -11.46 37.19 17.72
N VAL A 313 -11.36 36.07 16.97
CA VAL A 313 -12.34 34.95 16.81
C VAL A 313 -13.68 35.14 16.07
N LYS A 314 -13.93 34.26 15.06
CA LYS A 314 -15.17 33.41 14.90
C LYS A 314 -15.13 32.48 13.68
N THR A 315 -15.57 31.23 13.83
CA THR A 315 -15.80 30.25 12.75
C THR A 315 -17.29 30.08 12.41
N PRO A 316 -17.69 30.00 11.13
CA PRO A 316 -18.96 29.40 10.70
C PRO A 316 -18.81 28.21 9.72
N LYS A 317 -19.90 27.45 9.48
CA LYS A 317 -19.93 26.24 8.62
C LYS A 317 -20.68 26.45 7.30
N ARG A 318 -20.21 25.78 6.23
CA ARG A 318 -20.93 25.29 5.01
C ARG A 318 -22.33 25.87 4.67
N LYS A 319 -22.48 26.51 3.49
CA LYS A 319 -23.42 26.09 2.41
C LYS A 319 -23.26 26.93 1.11
N TRP A 320 -24.12 26.63 0.12
CA TRP A 320 -24.26 27.20 -1.24
C TRP A 320 -23.32 26.66 -2.33
N LEU A 321 -23.73 26.54 -3.60
CA LEU A 321 -24.94 25.84 -4.11
C LEU A 321 -24.72 25.37 -5.57
N LYS A 322 -25.57 24.45 -6.04
CA LYS A 322 -25.66 24.00 -7.44
C LYS A 322 -25.91 25.15 -8.43
N ARG A 323 -25.52 24.94 -9.68
CA ARG A 323 -26.39 25.23 -10.84
C ARG A 323 -26.80 23.92 -11.52
N LYS A 324 -27.99 23.92 -12.11
CA LYS A 324 -28.56 22.93 -13.02
C LYS A 324 -29.34 23.72 -14.06
N SER A 325 -29.35 23.24 -15.29
CA SER A 325 -30.28 23.62 -16.36
C SER A 325 -30.66 22.35 -17.11
N ASP A 326 -31.79 22.38 -17.79
CA ASP A 326 -32.58 21.17 -18.07
C ASP A 326 -32.59 20.77 -19.56
N ASP A 327 -33.14 19.59 -19.80
CA ASP A 327 -33.33 18.89 -21.07
C ASP A 327 -34.81 19.03 -21.48
N PRO A 328 -35.14 19.33 -22.75
CA PRO A 328 -35.66 18.30 -23.68
C PRO A 328 -35.16 18.48 -25.14
N ASP A 329 -35.23 17.51 -26.07
CA ASP A 329 -36.37 16.64 -26.41
C ASP A 329 -35.95 15.41 -27.27
N ASP A 330 -36.89 14.48 -27.48
CA ASP A 330 -36.81 13.23 -28.30
C ASP A 330 -36.79 13.58 -29.81
N THR A 331 -36.30 12.81 -30.80
CA THR A 331 -36.36 11.36 -31.08
C THR A 331 -35.43 11.02 -32.27
N ALA A 332 -34.94 9.76 -32.37
CA ALA A 332 -34.89 8.98 -33.63
C ALA A 332 -34.23 7.59 -33.44
N LEU A 333 -34.94 6.53 -33.82
CA LEU A 333 -34.39 5.19 -34.06
C LEU A 333 -34.05 5.02 -35.55
N VAL A 334 -33.04 4.19 -35.89
CA VAL A 334 -33.10 3.19 -36.99
C VAL A 334 -31.86 2.29 -36.94
N GLU A 335 -32.01 1.06 -37.42
CA GLU A 335 -31.01 -0.02 -37.36
C GLU A 335 -30.02 -0.01 -38.54
N THR A 336 -28.91 -0.77 -38.43
CA THR A 336 -28.38 -1.52 -39.59
C THR A 336 -27.48 -2.70 -39.18
N GLN A 337 -27.97 -3.91 -39.47
CA GLN A 337 -27.16 -5.10 -39.81
C GLN A 337 -27.20 -5.29 -41.34
N PRO A 338 -26.41 -6.19 -41.96
CA PRO A 338 -25.17 -6.85 -41.53
C PRO A 338 -24.03 -6.68 -42.58
N CYS A 339 -22.90 -7.39 -42.40
CA CYS A 339 -21.89 -7.59 -43.45
C CYS A 339 -22.35 -8.59 -44.53
N PRO A 340 -21.71 -8.57 -45.71
CA PRO A 340 -21.43 -9.78 -46.47
C PRO A 340 -19.92 -10.12 -46.54
N THR A 341 -19.65 -11.38 -46.83
CA THR A 341 -18.36 -12.11 -46.79
C THR A 341 -17.48 -11.96 -48.04
N ALA A 342 -16.17 -12.27 -47.87
CA ALA A 342 -15.28 -13.22 -48.61
C ALA A 342 -15.68 -13.76 -50.03
N PRO A 343 -14.79 -14.36 -50.85
CA PRO A 343 -13.42 -14.90 -50.59
C PRO A 343 -12.32 -14.09 -51.33
N THR A 344 -11.05 -14.52 -51.56
CA THR A 344 -10.28 -15.80 -51.61
C THR A 344 -8.77 -15.39 -51.47
N ASP A 345 -7.71 -16.21 -51.44
CA ASP A 345 -7.32 -17.59 -51.07
C ASP A 345 -5.99 -17.91 -51.84
N GLU A 346 -5.25 -18.95 -51.44
CA GLU A 346 -3.94 -19.42 -51.94
C GLU A 346 -2.72 -18.48 -51.72
N SER A 347 -1.50 -18.96 -51.42
CA SER A 347 -0.95 -20.32 -51.65
C SER A 347 0.04 -20.81 -50.56
N MET A 348 0.52 -22.05 -50.75
CA MET A 348 1.18 -22.97 -49.80
C MET A 348 2.60 -22.61 -49.31
N SER A 349 2.98 -23.14 -48.14
CA SER A 349 4.03 -24.20 -48.05
C SER A 349 4.11 -24.85 -46.64
N GLU A 350 4.00 -26.17 -46.55
CA GLU A 350 4.32 -26.98 -45.35
C GLU A 350 5.70 -27.65 -45.50
N ILE A 351 6.46 -27.80 -44.40
CA ILE A 351 7.52 -28.82 -44.24
C ILE A 351 7.55 -29.28 -42.76
N ASP A 352 7.70 -30.59 -42.54
CA ASP A 352 7.71 -31.30 -41.25
C ASP A 352 8.74 -32.47 -41.34
N PRO A 353 8.95 -33.32 -40.31
CA PRO A 353 9.60 -33.07 -39.02
C PRO A 353 11.01 -33.73 -38.89
N THR A 354 11.55 -33.73 -37.66
CA THR A 354 12.49 -34.72 -37.05
C THR A 354 14.01 -34.46 -37.16
N GLN A 355 14.64 -34.09 -36.04
CA GLN A 355 15.36 -35.05 -35.16
C GLN A 355 15.81 -34.38 -33.85
N ALA A 356 16.13 -35.20 -32.83
CA ALA A 356 16.57 -34.75 -31.52
C ALA A 356 18.05 -35.08 -31.29
N SER A 357 18.73 -34.26 -30.47
CA SER A 357 19.96 -34.64 -29.79
C SER A 357 19.97 -34.08 -28.37
N VAL A 358 20.53 -34.86 -27.44
CA VAL A 358 20.76 -34.45 -26.06
C VAL A 358 22.00 -33.57 -25.99
N ASN A 359 21.98 -32.54 -25.16
CA ASN A 359 23.14 -32.05 -24.43
C ASN A 359 22.68 -31.44 -23.11
N GLU A 360 23.36 -31.80 -22.02
CA GLU A 360 23.07 -31.37 -20.66
C GLU A 360 24.18 -30.43 -20.20
N ALA A 361 23.87 -29.13 -20.08
CA ALA A 361 24.79 -28.11 -19.59
C ALA A 361 24.00 -27.06 -18.79
N THR A 362 24.61 -26.50 -17.75
CA THR A 362 23.95 -25.62 -16.79
C THR A 362 23.77 -24.22 -17.34
N GLU A 363 22.52 -23.80 -17.55
CA GLU A 363 22.16 -22.41 -17.87
C GLU A 363 21.26 -21.79 -16.80
N VAL A 364 21.32 -20.46 -16.68
CA VAL A 364 20.62 -19.67 -15.66
C VAL A 364 19.16 -19.48 -16.09
N ASP A 365 18.22 -19.59 -15.14
CA ASP A 365 16.77 -19.52 -15.44
C ASP A 365 16.32 -18.06 -15.66
N GLU A 366 16.60 -17.54 -16.87
CA GLU A 366 15.93 -16.37 -17.43
C GLU A 366 14.40 -16.60 -17.47
N PRO A 367 13.57 -15.59 -17.18
CA PRO A 367 12.15 -15.79 -16.94
C PRO A 367 11.43 -16.19 -18.24
N LYS A 368 11.03 -17.47 -18.30
CA LYS A 368 10.20 -18.01 -19.39
C LYS A 368 8.90 -17.19 -19.53
N ASP A 369 8.55 -16.84 -20.76
CA ASP A 369 7.50 -15.90 -21.13
C ASP A 369 6.09 -16.39 -20.68
N GLN A 370 5.72 -16.08 -19.44
CA GLN A 370 4.65 -16.77 -18.71
C GLN A 370 3.28 -16.11 -18.93
N GLN A 371 2.75 -16.32 -20.15
CA GLN A 371 1.48 -15.80 -20.66
C GLN A 371 0.38 -15.58 -19.61
N ILE A 372 -0.07 -14.33 -19.50
CA ILE A 372 -0.99 -13.82 -18.47
C ILE A 372 -2.44 -14.23 -18.80
N ARG A 373 -2.83 -15.41 -18.31
CA ARG A 373 -4.20 -15.94 -18.43
C ARG A 373 -5.15 -15.26 -17.44
N ILE A 374 -6.05 -14.42 -17.94
CA ILE A 374 -7.00 -13.59 -17.18
C ILE A 374 -8.40 -14.21 -17.16
N ILE A 375 -8.96 -14.42 -15.96
CA ILE A 375 -10.34 -14.85 -15.76
C ILE A 375 -11.17 -13.83 -14.98
N LEU A 376 -12.40 -13.57 -15.45
CA LEU A 376 -13.32 -12.61 -14.84
C LEU A 376 -14.27 -13.29 -13.83
N THR A 377 -14.52 -12.64 -12.70
CA THR A 377 -15.53 -13.02 -11.69
C THR A 377 -16.40 -11.82 -11.29
N GLY A 378 -17.73 -11.95 -11.38
CA GLY A 378 -18.65 -10.86 -11.04
C GLY A 378 -18.61 -9.65 -12.00
N VAL A 379 -17.93 -9.80 -13.14
CA VAL A 379 -17.81 -8.86 -14.26
C VAL A 379 -18.21 -9.62 -15.53
N GLU A 380 -19.03 -9.02 -16.39
CA GLU A 380 -19.44 -9.61 -17.67
C GLU A 380 -18.36 -9.43 -18.74
N ILE A 381 -18.16 -10.42 -19.61
CA ILE A 381 -17.21 -10.31 -20.72
C ILE A 381 -17.81 -9.53 -21.89
N THR A 382 -17.70 -8.20 -21.82
CA THR A 382 -18.06 -7.31 -22.93
C THR A 382 -16.93 -7.22 -23.97
N PRO A 383 -17.23 -6.86 -25.24
CA PRO A 383 -16.19 -6.59 -26.24
C PRO A 383 -15.18 -5.51 -25.81
N ALA A 384 -15.63 -4.54 -25.02
CA ALA A 384 -14.76 -3.50 -24.46
C ALA A 384 -13.75 -4.05 -23.42
N ILE A 385 -14.13 -5.06 -22.64
CA ILE A 385 -13.22 -5.73 -21.70
C ILE A 385 -12.29 -6.70 -22.43
N ARG A 386 -12.78 -7.42 -23.44
CA ARG A 386 -11.93 -8.23 -24.32
C ARG A 386 -10.85 -7.37 -24.99
N LYS A 387 -11.22 -6.26 -25.62
CA LYS A 387 -10.27 -5.30 -26.22
C LYS A 387 -9.24 -4.75 -25.22
N LYS A 388 -9.56 -4.63 -23.92
CA LYS A 388 -8.59 -4.24 -22.89
C LYS A 388 -7.63 -5.38 -22.55
N ILE A 389 -8.09 -6.64 -22.52
CA ILE A 389 -7.21 -7.81 -22.34
C ILE A 389 -6.25 -7.92 -23.54
N ASP A 390 -6.79 -7.85 -24.75
CA ASP A 390 -6.02 -7.95 -26.00
C ASP A 390 -5.03 -6.77 -26.20
N ALA A 391 -5.17 -5.68 -25.44
CA ALA A 391 -4.27 -4.52 -25.44
C ALA A 391 -3.11 -4.63 -24.44
N VAL A 392 -3.05 -5.68 -23.62
CA VAL A 392 -1.95 -5.93 -22.67
C VAL A 392 -1.03 -6.99 -23.26
N VAL A 393 0.24 -6.63 -23.50
CA VAL A 393 1.26 -7.58 -24.00
C VAL A 393 1.34 -8.81 -23.09
N GLY A 394 1.30 -9.99 -23.71
CA GLY A 394 1.34 -11.28 -23.02
C GLY A 394 0.01 -11.73 -22.39
N ALA A 395 -1.04 -10.91 -22.38
CA ALA A 395 -2.32 -11.26 -21.77
C ALA A 395 -3.29 -11.98 -22.72
N VAL A 396 -4.07 -12.92 -22.18
CA VAL A 396 -5.15 -13.62 -22.88
C VAL A 396 -6.34 -13.86 -21.95
N TYR A 397 -7.55 -13.86 -22.49
CA TYR A 397 -8.73 -14.28 -21.73
C TYR A 397 -8.76 -15.80 -21.57
N GLU A 398 -9.10 -16.27 -20.37
CA GLU A 398 -9.19 -17.67 -19.99
C GLU A 398 -10.53 -17.95 -19.30
N GLU A 399 -11.16 -19.08 -19.63
CA GLU A 399 -12.44 -19.50 -19.06
C GLU A 399 -12.25 -20.49 -17.90
N ASP A 400 -11.17 -21.27 -17.90
CA ASP A 400 -10.87 -22.25 -16.86
C ASP A 400 -9.94 -21.70 -15.77
N ILE A 401 -10.46 -21.66 -14.55
CA ILE A 401 -9.77 -21.19 -13.34
C ILE A 401 -8.52 -22.03 -13.00
N GLU A 402 -8.41 -23.27 -13.51
CA GLU A 402 -7.23 -24.11 -13.30
C GLU A 402 -6.04 -23.69 -14.18
N LYS A 403 -6.29 -23.00 -15.29
CA LYS A 403 -5.26 -22.43 -16.17
C LYS A 403 -4.98 -20.97 -15.85
N ALA A 404 -5.99 -20.25 -15.35
CA ALA A 404 -5.90 -18.83 -15.05
C ALA A 404 -4.76 -18.48 -14.08
N THR A 405 -4.05 -17.39 -14.38
CA THR A 405 -2.98 -16.82 -13.54
C THR A 405 -3.48 -15.62 -12.75
N HIS A 406 -4.46 -14.90 -13.28
CA HIS A 406 -5.00 -13.65 -12.75
C HIS A 406 -6.53 -13.70 -12.68
N VAL A 407 -7.11 -13.41 -11.51
CA VAL A 407 -8.56 -13.25 -11.34
C VAL A 407 -8.91 -11.77 -11.22
N LEU A 408 -9.83 -11.26 -12.05
CA LEU A 408 -10.31 -9.89 -11.97
C LEU A 408 -11.75 -9.81 -11.42
N ALA A 409 -11.95 -8.94 -10.44
CA ALA A 409 -13.24 -8.68 -9.79
C ALA A 409 -13.61 -7.17 -9.83
N PRO A 410 -14.89 -6.80 -9.61
CA PRO A 410 -15.26 -5.39 -9.52
C PRO A 410 -14.62 -4.76 -8.29
N LYS A 411 -14.15 -3.51 -8.43
CA LYS A 411 -13.56 -2.72 -7.35
C LYS A 411 -14.47 -2.69 -6.10
N ASN A 412 -13.89 -3.00 -4.95
CA ASN A 412 -14.55 -3.04 -3.64
C ASN A 412 -15.81 -3.94 -3.61
N GLN A 413 -15.79 -5.09 -4.31
CA GLN A 413 -16.88 -6.08 -4.31
C GLN A 413 -16.36 -7.52 -4.19
N LEU A 414 -15.77 -7.87 -3.05
CA LEU A 414 -15.28 -9.21 -2.78
C LEU A 414 -16.47 -10.13 -2.47
N LYS A 415 -16.76 -11.06 -3.38
CA LYS A 415 -17.86 -12.03 -3.30
C LYS A 415 -17.28 -13.44 -3.36
N ARG A 416 -17.66 -14.32 -2.41
CA ARG A 416 -17.27 -15.75 -2.40
C ARG A 416 -17.91 -16.52 -3.56
N THR A 417 -17.43 -16.27 -4.79
CA THR A 417 -17.76 -17.04 -5.98
C THR A 417 -16.84 -18.25 -6.10
N VAL A 418 -17.25 -19.26 -6.88
CA VAL A 418 -16.43 -20.44 -7.18
C VAL A 418 -15.10 -20.01 -7.82
N LYS A 419 -15.13 -19.09 -8.77
CA LYS A 419 -13.92 -18.53 -9.42
C LYS A 419 -12.98 -17.84 -8.43
N LEU A 420 -13.50 -17.08 -7.46
CA LEU A 420 -12.65 -16.46 -6.44
C LEU A 420 -11.98 -17.51 -5.54
N LEU A 421 -12.76 -18.46 -5.02
CA LEU A 421 -12.26 -19.46 -4.08
C LEU A 421 -11.25 -20.42 -4.72
N CYS A 422 -11.54 -20.95 -5.92
CA CYS A 422 -10.58 -21.72 -6.70
C CYS A 422 -9.35 -20.87 -7.10
N GLY A 423 -9.55 -19.58 -7.40
CA GLY A 423 -8.49 -18.65 -7.74
C GLY A 423 -7.50 -18.40 -6.59
N ILE A 424 -7.97 -18.38 -5.34
CA ILE A 424 -7.10 -18.26 -4.16
C ILE A 424 -6.11 -19.44 -4.10
N SER A 425 -6.52 -20.64 -4.50
CA SER A 425 -5.63 -21.83 -4.51
C SER A 425 -4.82 -22.02 -5.79
N ARG A 426 -5.27 -21.46 -6.93
CA ARG A 426 -4.68 -21.76 -8.26
C ARG A 426 -3.99 -20.58 -8.93
N CYS A 427 -4.44 -19.36 -8.74
CA CYS A 427 -3.93 -18.18 -9.42
C CYS A 427 -2.78 -17.52 -8.65
N VAL A 428 -1.97 -16.73 -9.36
CA VAL A 428 -0.89 -15.93 -8.76
C VAL A 428 -1.49 -14.68 -8.11
N HIS A 429 -2.43 -14.01 -8.80
CA HIS A 429 -2.99 -12.72 -8.40
C HIS A 429 -4.52 -12.68 -8.41
N ILE A 430 -5.11 -11.91 -7.49
CA ILE A 430 -6.54 -11.59 -7.44
C ILE A 430 -6.68 -10.07 -7.31
N LEU A 431 -7.13 -9.43 -8.38
CA LEU A 431 -7.03 -7.98 -8.59
C LEU A 431 -8.41 -7.36 -8.81
N ASP A 432 -8.51 -6.06 -8.62
CA ASP A 432 -9.67 -5.31 -9.13
C ASP A 432 -9.46 -4.83 -10.57
N VAL A 433 -10.57 -4.67 -11.30
CA VAL A 433 -10.59 -4.31 -12.74
C VAL A 433 -9.75 -3.07 -13.13
N ARG A 434 -9.40 -2.17 -12.20
CA ARG A 434 -8.50 -1.05 -12.50
C ARG A 434 -7.12 -1.50 -12.98
N TRP A 435 -6.65 -2.67 -12.54
CA TRP A 435 -5.40 -3.25 -13.06
C TRP A 435 -5.46 -3.44 -14.58
N LEU A 436 -6.60 -3.91 -15.09
CA LEU A 436 -6.82 -4.10 -16.52
C LEU A 436 -7.01 -2.75 -17.24
N ASP A 437 -7.74 -1.81 -16.62
CA ASP A 437 -7.90 -0.46 -17.16
C ASP A 437 -6.55 0.26 -17.32
N GLU A 438 -5.64 0.07 -16.38
CA GLU A 438 -4.33 0.72 -16.36
C GLU A 438 -3.28 -0.03 -17.20
N SER A 439 -3.24 -1.37 -17.14
CA SER A 439 -2.38 -2.17 -18.02
C SER A 439 -2.72 -1.93 -19.49
N ALA A 440 -4.01 -1.88 -19.85
CA ALA A 440 -4.47 -1.60 -21.22
C ALA A 440 -4.21 -0.15 -21.67
N ARG A 441 -3.96 0.78 -20.73
CA ARG A 441 -3.56 2.17 -21.00
C ARG A 441 -2.07 2.29 -21.33
N VAL A 442 -1.22 1.46 -20.72
CA VAL A 442 0.24 1.50 -20.89
C VAL A 442 0.72 0.45 -21.92
N GLY A 443 -0.11 -0.56 -22.24
CA GLY A 443 0.17 -1.64 -23.19
C GLY A 443 0.87 -2.86 -22.56
N VAL A 444 1.22 -2.80 -21.28
CA VAL A 444 1.97 -3.82 -20.54
C VAL A 444 1.32 -4.05 -19.17
N PRO A 445 1.47 -5.24 -18.55
CA PRO A 445 1.00 -5.47 -17.19
C PRO A 445 1.64 -4.48 -16.22
N VAL A 446 0.83 -3.76 -15.45
CA VAL A 446 1.32 -2.95 -14.32
C VAL A 446 1.41 -3.79 -13.06
N TYR A 447 2.27 -3.39 -12.11
CA TYR A 447 2.55 -4.18 -10.91
C TYR A 447 1.29 -4.61 -10.15
N GLU A 448 1.13 -5.92 -9.96
CA GLU A 448 -0.13 -6.54 -9.58
C GLU A 448 -0.47 -6.31 -8.10
N ARG A 449 0.53 -6.33 -7.21
CA ARG A 449 0.32 -6.29 -5.75
C ARG A 449 -0.34 -4.98 -5.28
N THR A 450 -0.13 -3.86 -5.98
CA THR A 450 -0.81 -2.57 -5.70
C THR A 450 -2.28 -2.56 -6.10
N HIS A 451 -2.70 -3.43 -7.02
CA HIS A 451 -4.09 -3.55 -7.50
C HIS A 451 -4.82 -4.78 -6.94
N CYS A 452 -4.24 -5.45 -5.95
CA CYS A 452 -4.89 -6.51 -5.19
C CYS A 452 -6.28 -6.08 -4.74
N LEU A 453 -7.28 -6.94 -4.97
CA LEU A 453 -8.66 -6.67 -4.59
C LEU A 453 -8.73 -6.45 -3.06
N LYS A 454 -9.37 -5.34 -2.64
CA LYS A 454 -9.58 -4.98 -1.24
C LYS A 454 -11.04 -4.62 -1.01
N ASP A 455 -11.61 -5.11 0.08
CA ASP A 455 -13.00 -4.88 0.48
C ASP A 455 -13.10 -5.06 2.00
N ALA A 456 -12.74 -4.02 2.73
CA ALA A 456 -12.69 -4.03 4.20
C ALA A 456 -14.01 -4.48 4.86
N LYS A 457 -15.15 -4.39 4.16
CA LYS A 457 -16.45 -4.86 4.64
C LYS A 457 -16.60 -6.38 4.49
N ALA A 458 -16.11 -6.96 3.39
CA ALA A 458 -16.05 -8.40 3.18
C ALA A 458 -14.97 -9.05 4.05
N GLU A 459 -13.79 -8.42 4.14
CA GLU A 459 -12.64 -8.84 4.94
C GLU A 459 -13.00 -8.88 6.44
N ALA A 460 -13.63 -7.82 6.97
CA ALA A 460 -14.16 -7.83 8.34
C ALA A 460 -15.32 -8.82 8.55
N LYS A 461 -16.13 -9.11 7.52
CA LYS A 461 -17.24 -10.08 7.62
C LYS A 461 -16.75 -11.53 7.68
N TRP A 462 -15.67 -11.86 6.98
CA TRP A 462 -15.12 -13.22 6.89
C TRP A 462 -13.81 -13.40 7.68
N ASN A 463 -13.41 -12.38 8.46
CA ASN A 463 -12.24 -12.36 9.34
C ASN A 463 -10.95 -12.84 8.66
N PHE A 464 -10.60 -12.17 7.56
CA PHE A 464 -9.39 -12.43 6.77
C PHE A 464 -8.92 -11.14 6.07
N ASP A 465 -7.74 -11.17 5.46
CA ASP A 465 -7.16 -10.08 4.66
C ASP A 465 -6.72 -10.69 3.33
N LEU A 466 -7.33 -10.27 2.21
CA LEU A 466 -7.05 -10.91 0.91
C LEU A 466 -5.61 -10.63 0.44
N THR A 467 -5.02 -9.51 0.86
CA THR A 467 -3.64 -9.18 0.54
C THR A 467 -2.70 -10.20 1.18
N LYS A 468 -2.86 -10.43 2.49
CA LYS A 468 -2.07 -11.43 3.22
C LYS A 468 -2.32 -12.83 2.67
N THR A 469 -3.59 -13.19 2.48
CA THR A 469 -3.97 -14.48 1.89
C THR A 469 -3.22 -14.76 0.59
N MET A 470 -3.11 -13.79 -0.32
CA MET A 470 -2.45 -14.02 -1.63
C MET A 470 -0.92 -13.92 -1.60
N TYR A 471 -0.33 -13.18 -0.64
CA TYR A 471 1.07 -12.74 -0.70
C TYR A 471 1.96 -13.12 0.48
N ASP A 472 1.38 -13.43 1.66
CA ASP A 472 2.11 -13.97 2.81
C ASP A 472 2.18 -15.52 2.72
N PHE A 473 1.23 -16.13 2.02
CA PHE A 473 1.19 -17.58 1.73
C PHE A 473 1.66 -17.87 0.31
N SER A 474 2.61 -18.80 0.17
CA SER A 474 3.13 -19.22 -1.13
C SER A 474 2.06 -19.92 -2.00
N PRO A 475 2.20 -19.90 -3.34
CA PRO A 475 1.28 -20.61 -4.23
C PRO A 475 1.21 -22.13 -4.01
N ALA A 476 2.23 -22.74 -3.38
CA ALA A 476 2.20 -24.14 -2.95
C ALA A 476 1.27 -24.32 -1.74
N GLN A 477 1.52 -23.61 -0.63
CA GLN A 477 0.67 -23.65 0.57
C GLN A 477 -0.82 -23.41 0.25
N ARG A 478 -1.12 -22.44 -0.63
CA ARG A 478 -2.50 -22.14 -1.06
C ARG A 478 -3.18 -23.24 -1.87
N ARG A 479 -2.39 -24.02 -2.60
CA ARG A 479 -2.82 -25.19 -3.38
C ARG A 479 -2.85 -26.47 -2.57
N GLU A 480 -2.18 -26.49 -1.43
CA GLU A 480 -1.99 -27.70 -0.62
C GLU A 480 -2.81 -27.71 0.68
N LEU A 481 -3.64 -26.68 0.92
CA LEU A 481 -4.45 -26.50 2.14
C LEU A 481 -5.24 -27.75 2.58
N PHE A 482 -5.82 -28.50 1.63
CA PHE A 482 -6.56 -29.74 1.90
C PHE A 482 -5.79 -31.03 1.53
N THR A 483 -4.48 -30.94 1.27
CA THR A 483 -3.65 -32.10 0.91
C THR A 483 -3.70 -33.18 1.99
N GLY A 484 -3.83 -34.44 1.55
CA GLY A 484 -4.02 -35.59 2.43
C GLY A 484 -5.42 -35.72 3.03
N GLN A 485 -6.31 -34.73 2.89
CA GLN A 485 -7.70 -34.84 3.33
C GLN A 485 -8.59 -35.42 2.22
N GLN A 486 -9.36 -36.45 2.56
CA GLN A 486 -10.51 -36.88 1.77
C GLN A 486 -11.77 -36.20 2.33
N VAL A 487 -12.54 -35.57 1.46
CA VAL A 487 -13.65 -34.66 1.83
C VAL A 487 -14.96 -35.20 1.27
N PHE A 488 -15.79 -35.80 2.11
CA PHE A 488 -17.08 -36.36 1.70
C PHE A 488 -18.18 -35.29 1.76
N ILE A 489 -18.70 -34.89 0.60
CA ILE A 489 -19.71 -33.83 0.47
C ILE A 489 -21.09 -34.46 0.24
N THR A 490 -22.05 -34.20 1.13
CA THR A 490 -23.37 -34.85 1.04
C THR A 490 -24.20 -34.30 -0.12
N SER A 491 -24.77 -35.20 -0.94
CA SER A 491 -25.62 -34.84 -2.08
C SER A 491 -27.02 -34.38 -1.66
N HIS A 492 -27.14 -33.16 -1.12
CA HIS A 492 -28.43 -32.57 -0.73
C HIS A 492 -28.52 -31.07 -1.03
N LYS A 493 -29.72 -30.60 -1.40
CA LYS A 493 -30.00 -29.23 -1.87
C LYS A 493 -29.79 -28.10 -0.84
N SER A 494 -29.58 -28.44 0.43
CA SER A 494 -29.25 -27.48 1.49
C SER A 494 -27.73 -27.34 1.73
N VAL A 495 -26.91 -28.11 1.02
CA VAL A 495 -25.46 -27.89 0.96
C VAL A 495 -25.21 -26.83 -0.10
N LEU A 496 -24.69 -25.68 0.31
CA LEU A 496 -24.45 -24.51 -0.54
C LEU A 496 -23.02 -23.97 -0.29
N PRO A 497 -22.23 -23.62 -1.33
CA PRO A 497 -22.46 -23.80 -2.76
C PRO A 497 -22.83 -25.23 -3.20
N PRO A 498 -23.41 -25.40 -4.40
CA PRO A 498 -23.74 -26.72 -4.93
C PRO A 498 -22.55 -27.68 -4.89
N VAL A 499 -22.84 -28.97 -4.71
CA VAL A 499 -21.81 -30.02 -4.53
C VAL A 499 -20.74 -30.01 -5.61
N ARG A 500 -21.11 -29.79 -6.89
CA ARG A 500 -20.16 -29.67 -8.02
C ARG A 500 -19.13 -28.55 -7.81
N ASP A 501 -19.55 -27.45 -7.22
CA ASP A 501 -18.72 -26.27 -7.04
C ASP A 501 -17.83 -26.42 -5.79
N LEU A 502 -18.34 -27.03 -4.72
CA LEU A 502 -17.53 -27.43 -3.55
C LEU A 502 -16.45 -28.45 -3.92
N VAL A 503 -16.77 -29.43 -4.79
CA VAL A 503 -15.79 -30.37 -5.36
C VAL A 503 -14.63 -29.62 -6.02
N LYS A 504 -14.91 -28.74 -7.00
CA LYS A 504 -13.84 -27.99 -7.71
C LYS A 504 -13.08 -27.03 -6.78
N ILE A 505 -13.69 -26.50 -5.72
CA ILE A 505 -12.97 -25.70 -4.71
C ILE A 505 -11.99 -26.56 -3.91
N VAL A 506 -12.40 -27.74 -3.44
CA VAL A 506 -11.54 -28.67 -2.69
C VAL A 506 -10.39 -29.21 -3.55
N GLU A 507 -10.67 -29.58 -4.79
CA GLU A 507 -9.68 -30.12 -5.73
C GLU A 507 -8.66 -29.05 -6.17
N CYS A 508 -9.10 -27.79 -6.36
CA CYS A 508 -8.19 -26.67 -6.57
C CYS A 508 -7.24 -26.42 -5.39
N ALA A 509 -7.62 -26.86 -4.18
CA ALA A 509 -6.88 -26.71 -2.93
C ALA A 509 -6.24 -28.02 -2.44
N GLY A 510 -6.02 -28.99 -3.34
CA GLY A 510 -5.20 -30.19 -3.09
C GLY A 510 -5.91 -31.32 -2.35
N GLY A 511 -7.17 -31.13 -1.97
CA GLY A 511 -7.99 -32.15 -1.33
C GLY A 511 -8.68 -33.08 -2.34
N LYS A 512 -9.07 -34.27 -1.88
CA LYS A 512 -9.82 -35.24 -2.69
C LYS A 512 -11.28 -35.25 -2.31
N ALA A 513 -12.16 -34.75 -3.17
CA ALA A 513 -13.60 -34.71 -2.91
C ALA A 513 -14.31 -36.03 -3.25
N VAL A 514 -15.25 -36.47 -2.41
CA VAL A 514 -16.09 -37.66 -2.61
C VAL A 514 -17.56 -37.28 -2.45
N THR A 515 -18.42 -37.78 -3.34
CA THR A 515 -19.85 -37.37 -3.44
C THR A 515 -20.83 -38.53 -3.55
N LYS A 516 -20.33 -39.77 -3.53
CA LYS A 516 -21.08 -41.01 -3.76
C LYS A 516 -20.59 -42.09 -2.77
N GLY A 517 -21.48 -43.00 -2.40
CA GLY A 517 -21.18 -44.08 -1.46
C GLY A 517 -21.46 -43.69 0.00
N THR A 518 -20.71 -44.30 0.91
CA THR A 518 -20.66 -43.98 2.34
C THR A 518 -19.46 -43.08 2.63
N ALA A 519 -19.55 -42.31 3.72
CA ALA A 519 -18.42 -41.58 4.29
C ALA A 519 -17.69 -42.49 5.28
N GLU A 520 -16.38 -42.58 5.14
CA GLU A 520 -15.50 -43.41 5.98
C GLU A 520 -15.16 -42.70 7.31
N PRO A 521 -14.64 -43.41 8.33
CA PRO A 521 -14.35 -42.83 9.64
C PRO A 521 -13.35 -41.66 9.61
N ASP A 522 -12.42 -41.66 8.66
CA ASP A 522 -11.35 -40.66 8.54
C ASP A 522 -11.70 -39.49 7.60
N ASP A 523 -12.81 -39.54 6.87
CA ASP A 523 -13.21 -38.45 5.96
C ASP A 523 -13.53 -37.15 6.73
N LEU A 524 -13.31 -36.00 6.09
CA LEU A 524 -13.94 -34.73 6.48
C LEU A 524 -15.33 -34.66 5.83
N VAL A 525 -16.39 -34.83 6.61
CA VAL A 525 -17.78 -34.79 6.10
C VAL A 525 -18.28 -33.35 6.04
N ILE A 526 -18.70 -32.92 4.86
CA ILE A 526 -19.34 -31.62 4.61
C ILE A 526 -20.83 -31.84 4.35
N THR A 527 -21.68 -31.22 5.17
CA THR A 527 -23.13 -31.41 5.15
C THR A 527 -23.87 -30.19 5.71
N SER A 528 -25.17 -30.31 5.96
CA SER A 528 -25.94 -29.32 6.74
C SER A 528 -27.07 -30.02 7.52
N ASP A 529 -27.61 -29.37 8.55
CA ASP A 529 -28.59 -29.97 9.49
C ASP A 529 -29.81 -30.52 8.75
N ALA A 530 -30.34 -29.76 7.79
CA ALA A 530 -31.44 -30.18 6.93
C ALA A 530 -31.10 -31.42 6.10
N ALA A 531 -29.86 -31.53 5.60
CA ALA A 531 -29.39 -32.74 4.91
C ALA A 531 -29.32 -33.93 5.88
N MET A 532 -28.83 -33.72 7.10
CA MET A 532 -28.69 -34.76 8.14
C MET A 532 -30.03 -35.36 8.60
N THR A 533 -31.18 -34.69 8.38
CA THR A 533 -32.50 -35.34 8.59
C THR A 533 -32.82 -36.43 7.56
N THR A 534 -32.30 -36.30 6.34
CA THR A 534 -32.69 -37.08 5.16
C THR A 534 -32.18 -38.52 5.24
N ALA A 535 -33.05 -39.50 4.99
CA ALA A 535 -32.75 -40.92 5.19
C ALA A 535 -31.57 -41.44 4.34
N SER A 536 -31.42 -40.98 3.10
CA SER A 536 -30.28 -41.33 2.24
C SER A 536 -28.96 -40.76 2.77
N VAL A 537 -28.96 -39.51 3.23
CA VAL A 537 -27.79 -38.87 3.85
C VAL A 537 -27.41 -39.57 5.16
N ARG A 538 -28.39 -39.91 6.02
CA ARG A 538 -28.13 -40.70 7.24
C ARG A 538 -27.59 -42.10 6.96
N LYS A 539 -27.93 -42.71 5.81
CA LYS A 539 -27.33 -43.97 5.37
C LYS A 539 -25.88 -43.77 4.88
N ALA A 540 -25.60 -42.70 4.14
CA ALA A 540 -24.23 -42.37 3.72
C ALA A 540 -23.31 -42.05 4.90
N LEU A 541 -23.82 -41.34 5.92
CA LEU A 541 -23.10 -40.99 7.15
C LEU A 541 -23.22 -42.06 8.25
N ALA A 542 -23.50 -43.32 7.90
CA ALA A 542 -23.64 -44.40 8.87
C ALA A 542 -22.31 -44.78 9.55
N GLN A 543 -21.20 -44.74 8.79
CA GLN A 543 -19.85 -45.11 9.24
C GLN A 543 -18.95 -43.91 9.57
N ALA A 544 -19.35 -42.69 9.17
CA ALA A 544 -18.62 -41.45 9.44
C ALA A 544 -18.42 -41.21 10.94
N ASN A 545 -17.21 -40.76 11.30
CA ASN A 545 -16.90 -40.30 12.65
C ASN A 545 -17.74 -39.04 12.99
N PRO A 546 -18.59 -39.07 14.03
CA PRO A 546 -19.44 -37.92 14.39
C PRO A 546 -18.66 -36.65 14.70
N LYS A 547 -17.38 -36.73 15.11
CA LYS A 547 -16.52 -35.58 15.36
C LYS A 547 -15.93 -34.93 14.10
N ARG A 548 -16.11 -35.54 12.92
CA ARG A 548 -15.60 -35.04 11.62
C ARG A 548 -16.71 -34.60 10.67
N ILE A 549 -17.86 -34.17 11.22
CA ILE A 549 -19.02 -33.66 10.47
C ILE A 549 -19.07 -32.13 10.60
N TYR A 550 -19.07 -31.43 9.47
CA TYR A 550 -18.92 -29.98 9.41
C TYR A 550 -19.89 -29.33 8.42
N SER A 551 -20.11 -28.02 8.60
CA SER A 551 -20.81 -27.18 7.63
C SER A 551 -19.90 -26.81 6.44
N PRO A 552 -20.45 -26.29 5.31
CA PRO A 552 -19.65 -25.87 4.17
C PRO A 552 -18.68 -24.72 4.48
N GLU A 553 -18.90 -23.98 5.57
CA GLU A 553 -18.03 -22.88 6.00
C GLU A 553 -16.61 -23.34 6.35
N LEU A 554 -16.39 -24.63 6.68
CA LEU A 554 -15.04 -25.19 6.82
C LEU A 554 -14.21 -24.99 5.54
N ILE A 555 -14.82 -25.21 4.37
CA ILE A 555 -14.18 -24.94 3.07
C ILE A 555 -14.20 -23.44 2.77
N LEU A 556 -15.37 -22.80 2.86
CA LEU A 556 -15.55 -21.43 2.34
C LEU A 556 -14.80 -20.37 3.14
N SER A 557 -14.63 -20.57 4.45
CA SER A 557 -13.84 -19.69 5.30
C SER A 557 -12.40 -20.18 5.43
N GLY A 558 -12.15 -21.49 5.40
CA GLY A 558 -10.79 -22.04 5.41
C GLY A 558 -9.95 -21.63 4.19
N ILE A 559 -10.54 -21.61 2.99
CA ILE A 559 -9.89 -21.10 1.77
C ILE A 559 -9.56 -19.59 1.89
N LEU A 560 -10.43 -18.79 2.50
CA LEU A 560 -10.16 -17.36 2.70
C LEU A 560 -9.07 -17.09 3.75
N GLN A 561 -9.08 -17.86 4.84
CA GLN A 561 -8.20 -17.67 6.00
C GLN A 561 -6.88 -18.47 5.90
N GLN A 562 -6.75 -19.36 4.91
CA GLN A 562 -5.62 -20.29 4.74
C GLN A 562 -5.37 -21.17 5.98
N HIS A 563 -6.46 -21.56 6.64
CA HIS A 563 -6.44 -22.31 7.89
C HIS A 563 -7.71 -23.17 8.04
N ILE A 564 -7.57 -24.46 8.31
CA ILE A 564 -8.72 -25.37 8.51
C ILE A 564 -9.09 -25.40 10.00
N ASP A 565 -10.12 -24.63 10.37
CA ASP A 565 -10.65 -24.59 11.72
C ASP A 565 -11.68 -25.69 11.98
N LEU A 566 -11.21 -26.79 12.57
CA LEU A 566 -12.01 -27.98 12.90
C LEU A 566 -12.91 -27.81 14.15
N ASP A 567 -12.73 -26.76 14.95
CA ASP A 567 -13.51 -26.56 16.18
C ASP A 567 -14.77 -25.71 15.93
N LYS A 568 -14.65 -24.65 15.12
CA LYS A 568 -15.75 -23.68 14.90
C LYS A 568 -16.87 -24.18 13.98
N ASN A 569 -16.60 -25.14 13.09
CA ASN A 569 -17.48 -25.48 11.97
C ASN A 569 -18.28 -26.79 12.15
N HIS A 570 -18.18 -27.42 13.32
CA HIS A 570 -18.74 -28.75 13.61
C HIS A 570 -20.29 -28.76 13.62
N LEU A 571 -20.88 -29.88 13.20
CA LEU A 571 -22.33 -30.12 13.23
C LEU A 571 -22.67 -31.32 14.10
N GLU A 572 -23.44 -31.09 15.17
CA GLU A 572 -23.87 -32.16 16.06
C GLU A 572 -24.85 -33.12 15.37
N ARG A 573 -24.53 -34.42 15.44
CA ARG A 573 -25.43 -35.48 15.00
C ARG A 573 -26.57 -35.62 16.02
N VAL A 574 -27.72 -35.04 15.68
CA VAL A 574 -28.97 -35.23 16.45
C VAL A 574 -29.39 -36.70 16.41
N ASP A 575 -28.96 -37.46 17.40
CA ASP A 575 -29.39 -38.84 17.58
C ASP A 575 -30.89 -38.92 17.85
N GLY A 576 -31.49 -40.05 17.48
CA GLY A 576 -32.94 -40.30 17.47
C GLY A 576 -33.57 -40.45 18.86
N GLY A 577 -33.35 -39.47 19.75
CA GLY A 577 -33.94 -39.39 21.08
C GLY A 577 -35.47 -39.46 21.02
N ASN A 578 -36.02 -40.60 21.45
CA ASN A 578 -37.41 -41.02 21.25
C ASN A 578 -38.42 -40.18 22.06
N ARG A 579 -38.63 -38.92 21.68
CA ARG A 579 -39.68 -38.03 22.21
C ARG A 579 -41.07 -38.46 21.72
N ARG A 580 -41.52 -39.64 22.17
CA ARG A 580 -42.94 -39.97 22.23
C ARG A 580 -43.67 -38.88 23.00
N ARG A 581 -44.77 -38.37 22.44
CA ARG A 581 -45.69 -37.49 23.17
C ARG A 581 -46.20 -38.19 24.43
N ARG A 582 -46.19 -37.45 25.54
CA ARG A 582 -47.13 -37.53 26.64
C ARG A 582 -47.62 -36.12 26.91
#